data_AF-A0A428GH12-F1
#
_entry.id   AF-A0A428GH12-F1
#
_cell.length_a   1.000
_cell.length_b   1.000
_cell.length_c   1.000
_cell.angle_alpha   90.00
_cell.angle_beta   90.00
_cell.angle_gamma   90.00
#
_symmetry.space_group_name_H-M   'P 1'
#
loop_
_entity.id
_entity.type
_entity.pdbx_description
1 polymer ?
#
loop_
_entity_poly.entity_id
_entity_poly.type
_entity_poly.pdbx_seq_one_letter_code
_entity_poly.pdbx_strand_id
1 'polypeptide(L)'
;MRLTKKTVFIGIASLLILGLAAWGVNVFLVMNNAQQSFDKNFIHFQAKSDDNETFITQGIGKKEAYNLSYSPTKKTIEISKSTKNGDIYSSDSIYGAVKVYDIKQNANRYVFITAAKPIIVNFGITSVKVTYDGGHFETPYSELHFGESFPSEDN
;
A
#
# COMPACT_ATOMS: atom_id res chain seq x y z
N MET A 1 -6.98 28.97 44.78
CA MET A 1 -7.97 28.65 43.73
C MET A 1 -8.25 27.14 43.77
N ARG A 2 -9.42 26.69 44.23
CA ARG A 2 -9.76 25.25 44.30
C ARG A 2 -10.50 24.84 43.03
N LEU A 3 -9.87 24.00 42.19
CA LEU A 3 -10.54 23.35 41.07
C LEU A 3 -11.67 22.46 41.59
N THR A 4 -12.91 22.71 41.16
CA THR A 4 -14.04 21.86 41.53
C THR A 4 -14.00 20.57 40.72
N LYS A 5 -14.51 19.45 41.28
CA LYS A 5 -14.53 18.14 40.60
C LYS A 5 -15.10 18.23 39.17
N LYS A 6 -16.13 19.05 38.95
CA LYS A 6 -16.75 19.28 37.62
C LYS A 6 -15.76 19.89 36.62
N THR A 7 -14.97 20.88 37.04
CA THR A 7 -13.97 21.53 36.18
C THR A 7 -12.85 20.57 35.78
N VAL A 8 -12.46 19.64 36.68
CA VAL A 8 -11.46 18.60 36.39
C VAL A 8 -12.01 17.59 35.37
N PHE A 9 -13.25 17.13 35.53
CA PHE A 9 -13.89 16.21 34.57
C PHE A 9 -14.05 16.83 33.18
N ILE A 10 -14.42 18.11 33.08
CA ILE A 10 -14.48 18.82 31.80
C ILE A 10 -13.09 18.93 31.17
N GLY A 11 -12.06 19.24 31.97
CA GLY A 11 -10.68 19.26 31.48
C GLY A 11 -10.23 17.92 30.88
N ILE A 12 -10.53 16.81 31.57
CA ILE A 12 -10.20 15.45 31.09
C ILE A 12 -10.99 15.11 29.82
N ALA A 13 -12.29 15.44 29.77
CA ALA A 13 -13.12 15.18 28.60
C ALA A 13 -12.63 15.97 27.37
N SER A 14 -12.27 17.24 27.54
CA SER A 14 -11.71 18.07 26.47
C SER A 14 -10.36 17.54 25.96
N LEU A 15 -9.48 17.08 26.87
CA LEU A 15 -8.21 16.43 26.51
C LEU A 15 -8.43 15.13 25.72
N LEU A 16 -9.42 14.32 26.10
CA LEU A 16 -9.79 13.10 25.37
C LEU A 16 -10.28 13.41 23.96
N ILE A 17 -11.15 14.42 23.81
CA ILE A 17 -11.67 14.83 22.50
C ILE A 17 -10.54 15.36 21.61
N LEU A 18 -9.64 16.19 22.15
CA LEU A 18 -8.47 16.69 21.41
C LEU A 18 -7.53 15.56 21.00
N GLY A 19 -7.28 14.59 21.89
CA GLY A 19 -6.46 13.42 21.58
C GLY A 19 -7.06 12.56 20.46
N LEU A 20 -8.37 12.31 20.49
CA LEU A 20 -9.07 11.57 19.44
C LEU A 20 -9.07 12.33 18.10
N ALA A 21 -9.28 13.65 18.14
CA ALA A 21 -9.23 14.48 16.93
C ALA A 21 -7.83 14.49 16.30
N ALA A 22 -6.78 14.68 17.10
CA ALA A 22 -5.40 14.65 16.62
C ALA A 22 -5.03 13.28 16.04
N TRP A 23 -5.47 12.18 16.68
CA TRP A 23 -5.27 10.84 16.16
C TRP A 23 -6.00 10.62 14.82
N GLY A 24 -7.27 11.01 14.73
CA GLY A 24 -8.05 10.90 13.49
C GLY A 24 -7.46 11.70 12.33
N VAL A 25 -6.99 12.93 12.58
CA VAL A 25 -6.32 13.76 11.57
C VAL A 25 -5.02 13.11 11.10
N ASN A 26 -4.21 12.56 12.02
CA ASN A 26 -2.97 11.89 11.65
C ASN A 26 -3.23 10.66 10.77
N VAL A 27 -4.20 9.83 11.14
CA VAL A 27 -4.64 8.66 10.36
C VAL A 27 -5.11 9.07 8.96
N PHE A 28 -5.93 10.12 8.86
CA PHE A 28 -6.40 10.62 7.57
C PHE A 28 -5.25 11.12 6.70
N LEU A 29 -4.29 11.85 7.27
CA LEU A 29 -3.12 12.33 6.53
C LEU A 29 -2.25 11.18 6.02
N VAL A 30 -1.98 10.16 6.84
CA VAL A 30 -1.19 8.99 6.42
C VAL A 30 -1.87 8.25 5.27
N MET A 31 -3.18 7.99 5.38
CA MET A 31 -3.95 7.34 4.31
C MET A 31 -3.95 8.17 3.02
N ASN A 32 -4.20 9.48 3.13
CA ASN A 32 -4.22 10.38 1.98
C ASN A 32 -2.83 10.49 1.32
N ASN A 33 -1.76 10.56 2.11
CA ASN A 33 -0.39 10.61 1.60
C ASN A 33 0.00 9.29 0.90
N ALA A 34 -0.38 8.15 1.46
CA ALA A 34 -0.16 6.85 0.82
C ALA A 34 -0.93 6.73 -0.49
N GLN A 35 -2.19 7.19 -0.53
CA GLN A 35 -2.97 7.23 -1.77
C GLN A 35 -2.34 8.19 -2.79
N GLN A 36 -1.95 9.40 -2.40
CA GLN A 36 -1.27 10.34 -3.31
C GLN A 36 0.07 9.81 -3.83
N SER A 37 0.84 9.11 -3.00
CA SER A 37 2.06 8.44 -3.42
C SER A 37 1.77 7.30 -4.39
N PHE A 38 0.73 6.50 -4.14
CA PHE A 38 0.28 5.49 -5.09
C PHE A 38 -0.13 6.14 -6.41
N ASP A 39 -0.96 7.17 -6.38
CA ASP A 39 -1.43 7.90 -7.57
C ASP A 39 -0.25 8.49 -8.34
N LYS A 40 0.71 9.14 -7.66
CA LYS A 40 1.90 9.72 -8.29
C LYS A 40 2.76 8.66 -8.94
N ASN A 41 3.05 7.56 -8.26
CA ASN A 41 3.84 6.48 -8.82
C ASN A 41 3.08 5.82 -9.97
N PHE A 42 1.80 5.50 -9.78
CA PHE A 42 0.92 4.94 -10.80
C PHE A 42 0.83 5.80 -12.07
N ILE A 43 0.70 7.12 -11.93
CA ILE A 43 0.70 8.08 -13.04
C ILE A 43 2.10 8.20 -13.66
N HIS A 44 3.17 8.24 -12.86
CA HIS A 44 4.54 8.30 -13.37
C HIS A 44 4.87 7.07 -14.21
N PHE A 45 4.43 5.89 -13.78
CA PHE A 45 4.57 4.66 -14.54
C PHE A 45 3.70 4.61 -15.79
N GLN A 46 2.51 5.23 -15.78
CA GLN A 46 1.73 5.42 -17.02
C GLN A 46 2.43 6.35 -18.02
N ALA A 47 3.24 7.30 -17.55
CA ALA A 47 3.92 8.29 -18.37
C ALA A 47 5.35 7.88 -18.81
N LYS A 48 6.03 7.03 -18.04
CA LYS A 48 7.39 6.52 -18.32
C LYS A 48 7.25 5.11 -18.90
N SER A 49 7.36 5.01 -20.22
CA SER A 49 6.96 3.88 -21.07
C SER A 49 7.62 2.52 -20.81
N ASP A 50 8.75 2.42 -20.14
CA ASP A 50 9.60 1.23 -20.32
C ASP A 50 9.90 0.51 -18.99
N ASP A 51 9.42 -0.74 -18.95
CA ASP A 51 9.70 -1.83 -18.00
C ASP A 51 8.94 -1.94 -16.66
N ASN A 52 8.84 -3.19 -16.18
CA ASN A 52 8.11 -3.59 -14.97
C ASN A 52 8.75 -2.96 -13.74
N GLU A 53 8.07 -2.04 -13.07
CA GLU A 53 8.50 -1.55 -11.75
C GLU A 53 7.55 -2.01 -10.64
N THR A 54 8.04 -2.04 -9.41
CA THR A 54 7.30 -2.49 -8.22
C THR A 54 6.60 -1.30 -7.56
N PHE A 55 5.28 -1.39 -7.34
CA PHE A 55 4.45 -0.26 -6.92
C PHE A 55 4.09 -0.32 -5.44
N ILE A 56 4.02 -1.51 -4.87
CA ILE A 56 3.77 -1.73 -3.45
C ILE A 56 4.75 -2.79 -3.02
N THR A 57 5.58 -2.47 -2.04
CA THR A 57 6.55 -3.38 -1.45
C THR A 57 6.29 -3.47 0.06
N GLN A 58 6.19 -4.68 0.62
CA GLN A 58 6.13 -4.91 2.07
C GLN A 58 7.53 -5.08 2.67
N GLY A 59 7.96 -4.16 3.54
CA GLY A 59 8.96 -4.40 4.59
C GLY A 59 10.35 -4.85 4.11
N ILE A 60 11.21 -3.89 3.76
CA ILE A 60 12.63 -4.08 3.41
C ILE A 60 13.45 -4.79 4.51
N GLY A 61 12.92 -4.90 5.73
CA GLY A 61 13.51 -5.65 6.86
C GLY A 61 12.95 -7.05 7.15
N LYS A 62 11.95 -7.54 6.39
CA LYS A 62 11.36 -8.87 6.60
C LYS A 62 12.04 -9.92 5.71
N LYS A 63 12.04 -11.19 6.16
CA LYS A 63 12.51 -12.34 5.37
C LYS A 63 11.72 -12.49 4.06
N GLU A 64 10.50 -11.94 4.00
CA GLU A 64 9.61 -12.01 2.85
C GLU A 64 8.97 -10.64 2.60
N ALA A 65 8.82 -10.29 1.32
CA ALA A 65 8.17 -9.09 0.83
C ALA A 65 7.25 -9.41 -0.33
N TYR A 66 6.09 -8.76 -0.37
CA TYR A 66 5.11 -8.91 -1.44
C TYR A 66 5.09 -7.65 -2.28
N ASN A 67 5.12 -7.86 -3.59
CA ASN A 67 5.27 -6.83 -4.60
C ASN A 67 4.08 -6.85 -5.54
N LEU A 68 3.39 -5.72 -5.71
CA LEU A 68 2.41 -5.53 -6.78
C LEU A 68 3.05 -4.69 -7.89
N SER A 69 3.09 -5.24 -9.10
CA SER A 69 3.70 -4.59 -10.26
C SER A 69 2.67 -4.44 -11.39
N TYR A 70 2.50 -3.23 -11.91
CA TYR A 70 1.61 -2.97 -13.05
C TYR A 70 2.40 -2.34 -14.20
N SER A 71 2.37 -2.93 -15.39
CA SER A 71 2.94 -2.32 -16.60
C SER A 71 1.82 -1.69 -17.42
N PRO A 72 1.75 -0.36 -17.52
CA PRO A 72 0.75 0.33 -18.34
C PRO A 72 0.92 0.03 -19.84
N THR A 73 2.16 -0.06 -20.31
CA THR A 73 2.52 -0.35 -21.70
C THR A 73 2.07 -1.75 -22.12
N LYS A 74 2.39 -2.76 -21.31
CA LYS A 74 1.96 -4.15 -21.56
C LYS A 74 0.51 -4.38 -21.14
N LYS A 75 -0.08 -3.44 -20.39
CA LYS A 75 -1.34 -3.59 -19.67
C LYS A 75 -1.37 -4.89 -18.88
N THR A 76 -0.31 -5.16 -18.13
CA THR A 76 -0.21 -6.39 -17.32
C THR A 76 -0.03 -6.05 -15.86
N ILE A 77 -0.60 -6.86 -14.97
CA ILE A 77 -0.39 -6.78 -13.54
C ILE A 77 0.14 -8.11 -13.02
N GLU A 78 1.09 -8.07 -12.10
CA GLU A 78 1.78 -9.21 -11.53
C GLU A 78 1.92 -9.03 -10.03
N ILE A 79 1.91 -10.14 -9.29
CA ILE A 79 2.28 -10.16 -7.88
C ILE A 79 3.45 -11.11 -7.71
N SER A 80 4.54 -10.59 -7.17
CA SER A 80 5.71 -11.39 -6.80
C SER A 80 5.92 -11.39 -5.30
N LYS A 81 6.59 -12.44 -4.83
CA LYS A 81 7.08 -12.57 -3.47
C LYS A 81 8.60 -12.60 -3.51
N SER A 82 9.23 -11.61 -2.91
CA SER A 82 10.68 -11.60 -2.71
C SER A 82 11.01 -12.19 -1.35
N THR A 83 12.01 -13.07 -1.29
CA THR A 83 12.51 -13.66 -0.05
C THR A 83 13.98 -13.34 0.10
N LYS A 84 14.38 -12.82 1.26
CA LYS A 84 15.78 -12.61 1.61
C LYS A 84 16.25 -13.76 2.50
N ASN A 85 17.26 -14.52 2.07
CA ASN A 85 17.84 -15.61 2.84
C ASN A 85 19.35 -15.39 3.02
N GLY A 86 19.73 -14.74 4.13
CA GLY A 86 21.10 -14.23 4.29
C GLY A 86 21.33 -13.05 3.35
N ASP A 87 22.36 -13.15 2.50
CA ASP A 87 22.68 -12.14 1.48
C ASP A 87 22.03 -12.43 0.12
N ILE A 88 21.35 -13.58 -0.03
CA ILE A 88 20.71 -14.00 -1.28
C ILE A 88 19.28 -13.47 -1.33
N TYR A 89 18.90 -12.93 -2.50
CA TYR A 89 17.56 -12.46 -2.80
C TYR A 89 16.94 -13.37 -3.88
N SER A 90 15.77 -13.93 -3.59
CA SER A 90 14.95 -14.63 -4.59
C SER A 90 13.63 -13.89 -4.79
N SER A 91 13.09 -13.91 -6.01
CA SER A 91 11.79 -13.33 -6.31
C SER A 91 10.97 -14.32 -7.14
N ASP A 92 9.87 -14.78 -6.57
CA ASP A 92 8.98 -15.74 -7.21
C ASP A 92 7.67 -15.05 -7.61
N SER A 93 7.22 -15.25 -8.85
CA SER A 93 5.89 -14.82 -9.29
C SER A 93 4.83 -15.70 -8.63
N ILE A 94 4.05 -15.13 -7.70
CA ILE A 94 2.97 -15.86 -6.99
C ILE A 94 1.61 -15.63 -7.65
N TYR A 95 1.50 -14.59 -8.47
CA TYR A 95 0.39 -14.36 -9.38
C TYR A 95 0.99 -13.80 -10.67
N GLY A 96 1.09 -14.66 -11.69
CA GLY A 96 1.74 -14.35 -12.96
C GLY A 96 1.20 -13.09 -13.63
N ALA A 97 1.97 -12.53 -14.56
CA ALA A 97 1.56 -11.36 -15.32
C ALA A 97 0.26 -11.62 -16.10
N VAL A 98 -0.84 -11.00 -15.65
CA VAL A 98 -2.15 -11.08 -16.32
C VAL A 98 -2.51 -9.77 -16.98
N LYS A 99 -3.25 -9.86 -18.09
CA LYS A 99 -3.72 -8.68 -18.81
C LYS A 99 -4.81 -7.93 -18.04
N VAL A 100 -4.66 -6.61 -17.96
CA VAL A 100 -5.62 -5.65 -17.39
C VAL A 100 -6.41 -5.01 -18.53
N TYR A 101 -7.73 -5.07 -18.43
CA TYR A 101 -8.67 -4.52 -19.41
C TYR A 101 -9.12 -3.12 -19.03
N ASP A 102 -9.33 -2.89 -17.74
CA ASP A 102 -9.83 -1.63 -17.20
C ASP A 102 -9.37 -1.47 -15.74
N ILE A 103 -9.30 -0.22 -15.27
CA ILE A 103 -8.89 0.11 -13.91
C ILE A 103 -9.89 1.11 -13.35
N LYS A 104 -10.58 0.72 -12.28
CA LYS A 104 -11.56 1.57 -11.61
C LYS A 104 -11.01 2.04 -10.28
N GLN A 105 -11.04 3.34 -10.05
CA GLN A 105 -10.76 3.95 -8.75
C GLN A 105 -12.08 4.32 -8.07
N ASN A 106 -12.22 3.94 -6.81
CA ASN A 106 -13.36 4.34 -5.99
C ASN A 106 -12.87 4.71 -4.59
N ALA A 107 -12.87 6.02 -4.29
CA ALA A 107 -12.35 6.60 -3.07
C ALA A 107 -10.93 6.07 -2.72
N ASN A 108 -10.84 5.20 -1.72
CA ASN A 108 -9.62 4.60 -1.19
C ASN A 108 -9.31 3.23 -1.80
N ARG A 109 -9.86 2.90 -2.98
CA ARG A 109 -9.73 1.58 -3.60
C ARG A 109 -9.42 1.68 -5.09
N TYR A 110 -8.53 0.82 -5.53
CA TYR A 110 -8.28 0.51 -6.93
C TYR A 110 -8.73 -0.90 -7.26
N VAL A 111 -9.36 -1.07 -8.43
CA VAL A 111 -9.85 -2.34 -8.94
C VAL A 111 -9.30 -2.53 -10.35
N PHE A 112 -8.36 -3.45 -10.50
CA PHE A 112 -7.79 -3.87 -11.78
C PHE A 112 -8.64 -5.00 -12.34
N ILE A 113 -9.32 -4.74 -13.45
CA ILE A 113 -10.19 -5.70 -14.12
C ILE A 113 -9.35 -6.55 -15.05
N THR A 114 -9.32 -7.86 -14.80
CA THR A 114 -8.57 -8.86 -15.57
C THR A 114 -9.55 -9.84 -16.23
N ALA A 115 -9.05 -10.81 -17.02
CA ALA A 115 -9.90 -11.84 -17.63
C ALA A 115 -10.42 -12.85 -16.59
N ALA A 116 -9.72 -12.98 -15.47
CA ALA A 116 -10.09 -13.82 -14.34
C ALA A 116 -10.85 -12.97 -13.31
N LYS A 117 -10.48 -13.06 -12.03
CA LYS A 117 -11.02 -12.18 -10.99
C LYS A 117 -10.23 -10.88 -10.90
N PRO A 118 -10.87 -9.76 -10.53
CA PRO A 118 -10.19 -8.48 -10.39
C PRO A 118 -9.17 -8.51 -9.25
N ILE A 119 -8.09 -7.76 -9.42
CA ILE A 119 -7.15 -7.46 -8.33
C ILE A 119 -7.60 -6.17 -7.65
N ILE A 120 -7.73 -6.21 -6.34
CA ILE A 120 -8.25 -5.10 -5.53
C ILE A 120 -7.17 -4.60 -4.60
N VAL A 121 -6.83 -3.32 -4.70
CA VAL A 121 -5.94 -2.61 -3.78
C VAL A 121 -6.80 -1.69 -2.93
N ASN A 122 -6.84 -1.90 -1.62
CA ASN A 122 -7.68 -1.17 -0.70
C ASN A 122 -6.82 -0.46 0.35
N PHE A 123 -6.85 0.87 0.36
CA PHE A 123 -6.18 1.73 1.32
C PHE A 123 -7.03 1.83 2.58
N GLY A 124 -6.74 0.95 3.54
CA GLY A 124 -7.42 0.91 4.84
C GLY A 124 -6.91 1.98 5.80
N ILE A 125 -7.38 1.91 7.04
CA ILE A 125 -7.06 2.90 8.09
C ILE A 125 -5.57 2.82 8.50
N THR A 126 -5.00 1.62 8.53
CA THR A 126 -3.64 1.36 9.06
C THR A 126 -2.69 0.73 8.04
N SER A 127 -3.21 0.30 6.89
CA SER A 127 -2.54 -0.62 5.98
C SER A 127 -3.16 -0.57 4.59
N VAL A 128 -2.41 -1.03 3.60
CA VAL A 128 -2.89 -1.31 2.25
C VAL A 128 -3.08 -2.80 2.10
N LYS A 129 -4.27 -3.23 1.70
CA LYS A 129 -4.60 -4.63 1.44
C LYS A 129 -4.73 -4.87 -0.06
N VAL A 130 -3.98 -5.85 -0.57
CA VAL A 130 -4.09 -6.32 -1.96
C VAL A 130 -4.76 -7.69 -1.95
N THR A 131 -5.82 -7.85 -2.73
CA THR A 131 -6.59 -9.10 -2.86
C THR A 131 -6.61 -9.53 -4.33
N TYR A 132 -6.35 -10.80 -4.60
CA TYR A 132 -6.25 -11.38 -5.94
C TYR A 132 -6.77 -12.82 -5.95
N ASP A 133 -6.88 -13.44 -7.13
CA ASP A 133 -7.27 -14.85 -7.25
C ASP A 133 -6.10 -15.74 -6.83
N GLY A 134 -6.13 -16.19 -5.59
CA GLY A 134 -5.04 -16.96 -4.97
C GLY A 134 -4.72 -16.53 -3.54
N GLY A 135 -5.16 -15.34 -3.12
CA GLY A 135 -4.97 -14.90 -1.74
C GLY A 135 -5.06 -13.39 -1.54
N HIS A 136 -4.43 -12.94 -0.47
CA HIS A 136 -4.26 -11.53 -0.18
C HIS A 136 -2.98 -11.30 0.64
N PHE A 137 -2.46 -10.09 0.57
CA PHE A 137 -1.43 -9.61 1.50
C PHE A 137 -1.80 -8.21 1.98
N GLU A 138 -1.25 -7.84 3.14
CA GLU A 138 -1.55 -6.58 3.79
C GLU A 138 -0.28 -5.94 4.33
N THR A 139 -0.06 -4.68 3.94
CA THR A 139 1.16 -3.93 4.22
C THR A 139 0.81 -2.73 5.10
N PRO A 140 1.27 -2.67 6.36
CA PRO A 140 1.14 -1.48 7.19
C PRO A 140 1.77 -0.27 6.51
N TYR A 141 1.21 0.93 6.70
CA TYR A 141 1.78 2.15 6.10
C TYR A 141 3.24 2.42 6.53
N SER A 142 3.63 1.99 7.73
CA SER A 142 5.00 2.09 8.23
C SER A 142 6.00 1.20 7.49
N GLU A 143 5.53 0.23 6.71
CA GLU A 143 6.34 -0.73 5.95
C GLU A 143 6.05 -0.65 4.44
N LEU A 144 5.28 0.37 4.01
CA LEU A 144 4.83 0.54 2.64
C LEU A 144 5.85 1.39 1.87
N HIS A 145 6.42 0.78 0.83
CA HIS A 145 7.33 1.48 -0.08
C HIS A 145 6.70 1.52 -1.48
N PHE A 146 6.98 2.62 -2.21
CA PHE A 146 6.51 2.84 -3.57
C PHE A 146 7.70 3.10 -4.49
N GLY A 147 7.75 2.42 -5.65
CA GLY A 147 8.80 2.64 -6.65
C GLY A 147 10.18 2.10 -6.25
N GLU A 148 10.31 1.43 -5.11
CA GLU A 148 11.51 0.71 -4.71
C GLU A 148 11.33 -0.77 -5.09
N SER A 149 12.05 -1.21 -6.13
CA SER A 149 12.29 -2.64 -6.34
C SER A 149 13.23 -3.14 -5.25
N PHE A 150 12.93 -4.32 -4.68
CA PHE A 150 13.96 -5.05 -3.95
C PHE A 150 15.13 -5.28 -4.92
N PRO A 151 16.39 -5.13 -4.47
CA PRO A 151 17.53 -5.44 -5.30
C PRO A 151 17.39 -6.88 -5.80
N SER A 152 17.19 -7.05 -7.11
CA SER A 152 17.40 -8.31 -7.79
C SER A 152 18.89 -8.50 -8.01
N GLU A 153 19.34 -9.75 -8.11
CA GLU A 153 20.73 -10.15 -8.34
C GLU A 153 21.30 -9.76 -9.73
N ASP A 154 20.88 -8.63 -10.30
CA ASP A 154 21.49 -8.09 -11.51
C ASP A 154 22.42 -6.91 -11.15
N ASN A 155 23.62 -7.28 -10.67
CA ASN A 155 24.89 -6.58 -10.90
C ASN A 155 26.08 -7.52 -10.70
#